data_AF-A0A6M2E4D9-F1
#
_entry.id   AF-A0A6M2E4D9-F1
#
_cell.length_a   1.000
_cell.length_b   1.000
_cell.length_c   1.000
_cell.angle_alpha   90.00
_cell.angle_beta   90.00
_cell.angle_gamma   90.00
#
_symmetry.space_group_name_H-M   'P 1'
#
loop_
_entity.id
_entity.type
_entity.pdbx_description
1 polymer ?
#
loop_
_entity_poly.entity_id
_entity_poly.type
_entity_poly.pdbx_seq_one_letter_code
_entity_poly.pdbx_strand_id
1 'polypeptide(L)'
;MNSLAVLGINVAMSILAHLVTLNLIPRFRDVFIKAGLSGVDMSKAAKTKVPESIGVISATVFLITTFLFIPVPFFNYLTDASSFPHSDFVELLAALLSICCMLLLGFADDVLDLKWRDKLLLPTLASLPLLVVYYVTFNNTTIIVPKPLRFVFGNDLWLGPLYYIYMGML
;
A
#
# COMPACT_ATOMS: atom_id res chain seq x y z
N MET A 1 -7.18 -10.02 -23.82
CA MET A 1 -7.55 -8.68 -23.32
C MET A 1 -6.36 -7.77 -23.48
N ASN A 2 -6.52 -6.69 -24.24
CA ASN A 2 -5.44 -5.75 -24.52
C ASN A 2 -5.05 -4.98 -23.25
N SER A 3 -3.78 -4.60 -23.10
CA SER A 3 -3.29 -3.80 -21.97
C SER A 3 -4.10 -2.51 -21.77
N LEU A 4 -4.49 -1.85 -22.85
CA LEU A 4 -5.35 -0.66 -22.81
C LEU A 4 -6.73 -0.95 -22.20
N ALA A 5 -7.30 -2.14 -22.44
CA ALA A 5 -8.57 -2.53 -21.86
C ALA A 5 -8.44 -2.81 -20.35
N VAL A 6 -7.34 -3.46 -19.93
CA VAL A 6 -7.04 -3.68 -18.50
C VAL A 6 -6.92 -2.35 -17.76
N LEU A 7 -6.19 -1.39 -18.33
CA LEU A 7 -6.06 -0.03 -17.78
C LEU A 7 -7.39 0.72 -17.78
N GLY A 8 -8.19 0.61 -18.85
CA GLY A 8 -9.53 1.20 -18.92
C GLY A 8 -10.46 0.69 -17.83
N ILE A 9 -10.45 -0.62 -17.56
CA ILE A 9 -11.21 -1.23 -16.46
C ILE A 9 -10.71 -0.74 -15.10
N ASN A 10 -9.38 -0.63 -14.93
CA ASN A 10 -8.79 -0.09 -13.70
C ASN A 10 -9.31 1.33 -13.41
N VAL A 11 -9.24 2.23 -14.41
CA VAL A 11 -9.73 3.61 -14.28
C VAL A 11 -11.23 3.65 -13.96
N ALA A 12 -12.04 2.85 -14.65
CA ALA A 12 -13.48 2.77 -14.38
C ALA A 12 -13.79 2.30 -12.95
N MET A 13 -13.08 1.25 -12.48
CA MET A 13 -13.21 0.76 -11.11
C MET A 13 -12.73 1.80 -10.08
N SER A 14 -11.66 2.55 -10.34
CA SER A 14 -11.19 3.62 -9.47
C SER A 14 -12.19 4.77 -9.35
N ILE A 15 -12.85 5.16 -10.44
CA ILE A 15 -13.92 6.18 -10.42
C ILE A 15 -15.09 5.68 -9.56
N LEU A 16 -15.49 4.43 -9.74
CA LEU A 16 -16.55 3.83 -8.92
C LEU A 16 -16.15 3.78 -7.44
N ALA A 17 -14.94 3.35 -7.14
CA ALA A 17 -14.39 3.31 -5.78
C ALA A 17 -14.38 4.71 -5.13
N HIS A 18 -14.05 5.75 -5.89
CA HIS A 18 -14.13 7.13 -5.43
C HIS A 18 -15.56 7.54 -5.05
N LEU A 19 -16.54 7.28 -5.92
CA LEU A 19 -17.96 7.58 -5.65
C LEU A 19 -18.49 6.82 -4.43
N VAL A 20 -18.11 5.55 -4.28
CA VAL A 20 -18.46 4.75 -3.10
C VAL A 20 -17.84 5.34 -1.84
N THR A 21 -16.58 5.73 -1.88
CA THR A 21 -15.87 6.33 -0.74
C THR A 21 -16.52 7.64 -0.29
N LEU A 22 -16.90 8.52 -1.24
CA LEU A 22 -17.60 9.78 -0.95
C LEU A 22 -18.93 9.55 -0.22
N ASN A 23 -19.64 8.47 -0.52
CA ASN A 23 -20.90 8.13 0.13
C ASN A 23 -20.70 7.44 1.50
N LEU A 24 -19.65 6.63 1.65
CA LEU A 24 -19.41 5.87 2.88
C LEU A 24 -18.86 6.75 4.01
N ILE A 25 -17.93 7.67 3.72
CA ILE A 25 -17.32 8.54 4.74
C ILE A 25 -18.37 9.25 5.63
N PRO A 26 -19.36 10.00 5.08
CA PRO A 26 -20.34 10.67 5.92
C PRO A 26 -21.26 9.69 6.66
N ARG A 27 -21.55 8.52 6.07
CA ARG A 27 -22.43 7.50 6.67
C ARG A 27 -21.83 6.87 7.93
N PHE A 28 -20.51 6.69 7.96
CA PHE A 28 -19.81 6.12 9.11
C PHE A 28 -19.38 7.16 10.16
N ARG A 29 -19.51 8.45 9.87
CA ARG A 29 -19.12 9.56 10.77
C ARG A 29 -19.57 9.33 12.22
N ASP A 30 -20.86 9.05 12.42
CA ASP A 30 -21.43 8.90 13.76
C ASP A 30 -20.95 7.64 14.47
N VAL A 31 -20.59 6.60 13.72
CA VAL A 31 -20.05 5.35 14.28
C VAL A 31 -18.68 5.60 14.90
N PHE A 32 -17.80 6.33 14.20
CA PHE A 32 -16.47 6.66 14.72
C PHE A 32 -16.54 7.58 15.94
N ILE A 33 -17.42 8.58 15.93
CA ILE A 33 -17.64 9.46 17.09
C ILE A 33 -18.16 8.65 18.29
N LYS A 34 -19.07 7.70 18.08
CA LYS A 34 -19.59 6.82 19.15
C LYS A 34 -18.52 5.85 19.68
N ALA A 35 -17.61 5.40 18.82
CA ALA A 35 -16.50 4.53 19.20
C ALA A 35 -15.38 5.25 19.97
N GLY A 36 -15.48 6.57 20.14
CA GLY A 36 -14.44 7.37 20.80
C GLY A 36 -13.27 7.76 19.89
N LEU A 37 -13.28 7.31 18.62
CA LEU A 37 -12.31 7.69 17.59
C LEU A 37 -12.66 9.07 17.05
N SER A 38 -12.44 10.10 17.86
CA SER A 38 -12.74 11.48 17.51
C SER A 38 -11.81 12.46 18.22
N GLY A 39 -11.32 13.44 17.46
CA GLY A 39 -10.45 14.51 17.93
C GLY A 39 -11.08 15.88 17.83
N VAL A 40 -10.40 16.87 18.39
CA VAL A 40 -10.74 18.28 18.24
C VAL A 40 -9.72 18.95 17.34
N ASP A 41 -10.19 19.79 16.41
CA ASP A 41 -9.31 20.58 15.56
C ASP A 41 -8.57 21.63 16.42
N MET A 42 -7.28 21.39 16.66
CA MET A 42 -6.43 22.25 17.48
C MET A 42 -6.18 23.63 16.88
N SER A 43 -6.42 23.80 15.57
CA SER A 43 -6.19 25.07 14.86
C SER A 43 -7.43 25.97 14.84
N LYS A 44 -8.56 25.53 15.43
CA LYS A 44 -9.82 26.29 15.43
C LYS A 44 -10.28 26.62 16.85
N ALA A 45 -10.85 27.81 17.02
CA ALA A 45 -11.44 28.23 18.29
C ALA A 45 -12.67 27.37 18.68
N ALA A 46 -13.43 26.91 17.67
CA ALA A 46 -14.56 26.02 17.87
C ALA A 46 -14.09 24.60 18.14
N LYS A 47 -14.33 24.10 19.36
CA LYS A 47 -13.92 22.75 19.80
C LYS A 47 -14.93 21.66 19.42
N THR A 48 -15.30 21.59 18.15
CA THR A 48 -16.20 20.54 17.64
C THR A 48 -15.46 19.23 17.47
N LYS A 49 -16.06 18.11 17.91
CA LYS A 49 -15.50 16.78 17.68
C LYS A 49 -15.58 16.37 16.21
N VAL A 50 -14.48 15.90 15.65
CA VAL A 50 -14.34 15.39 14.29
C VAL A 50 -13.92 13.92 14.38
N PRO A 51 -14.51 13.01 13.61
CA PRO A 51 -14.07 11.61 13.61
C PRO A 51 -12.62 11.49 13.13
N GLU A 52 -11.87 10.62 13.80
CA GLU A 52 -10.50 10.27 13.47
C GLU A 52 -10.47 8.93 12.72
N SER A 53 -9.30 8.58 12.16
CA SER A 53 -9.06 7.29 11.47
C SER A 53 -10.01 6.96 10.31
N ILE A 54 -10.66 7.96 9.72
CA ILE A 54 -11.58 7.80 8.57
C ILE A 54 -10.87 7.17 7.36
N GLY A 55 -9.54 7.29 7.29
CA GLY A 55 -8.70 6.66 6.28
C GLY A 55 -8.97 5.16 6.12
N VAL A 56 -9.34 4.45 7.20
CA VAL A 56 -9.67 3.01 7.15
C VAL A 56 -10.83 2.70 6.19
N ILE A 57 -11.77 3.61 6.01
CA ILE A 57 -12.90 3.45 5.07
C ILE A 57 -12.37 3.45 3.64
N SER A 58 -11.59 4.48 3.29
CA SER A 58 -10.98 4.59 1.95
C SER A 58 -10.03 3.44 1.65
N ALA A 59 -9.27 2.99 2.64
CA ALA A 59 -8.38 1.85 2.59
C ALA A 59 -9.13 0.53 2.33
N THR A 60 -10.25 0.33 3.02
CA THR A 60 -11.10 -0.86 2.82
C THR A 60 -11.69 -0.88 1.41
N VAL A 61 -12.17 0.26 0.92
CA VAL A 61 -12.68 0.37 -0.46
C VAL A 61 -11.56 0.10 -1.47
N PHE A 62 -10.35 0.61 -1.23
CA PHE A 62 -9.18 0.33 -2.07
C PHE A 62 -8.84 -1.17 -2.11
N LEU A 63 -8.80 -1.85 -0.96
CA LEU A 63 -8.51 -3.29 -0.89
C LEU A 63 -9.58 -4.11 -1.62
N ILE A 64 -10.87 -3.84 -1.37
CA ILE A 64 -11.97 -4.53 -2.05
C ILE A 64 -11.87 -4.33 -3.57
N THR A 65 -11.65 -3.08 -4.01
CA THR A 65 -11.55 -2.77 -5.44
C THR A 65 -10.36 -3.49 -6.07
N THR A 66 -9.22 -3.53 -5.38
CA THR A 66 -8.02 -4.20 -5.87
C THR A 66 -8.21 -5.72 -5.91
N PHE A 67 -8.81 -6.33 -4.89
CA PHE A 67 -9.15 -7.76 -4.90
C PHE A 67 -10.07 -8.13 -6.07
N LEU A 68 -11.07 -7.30 -6.36
CA LEU A 68 -11.94 -7.49 -7.53
C LEU A 68 -11.21 -7.27 -8.86
N PHE A 69 -10.15 -6.47 -8.87
CA PHE A 69 -9.33 -6.21 -10.04
C PHE A 69 -8.29 -7.32 -10.31
N ILE A 70 -7.86 -8.09 -9.32
CA ILE A 70 -6.88 -9.19 -9.49
C ILE A 70 -7.14 -10.09 -10.71
N PRO A 71 -8.36 -10.63 -10.95
CA PRO A 71 -8.56 -11.53 -12.09
C PRO A 71 -8.51 -10.83 -13.47
N VAL A 72 -8.58 -9.50 -13.52
CA VAL A 72 -8.69 -8.73 -14.77
C VAL A 72 -7.39 -8.79 -15.60
N PRO A 73 -6.18 -8.48 -15.06
CA PRO A 73 -4.93 -8.64 -15.81
C PRO A 73 -4.67 -10.07 -16.28
N PHE A 74 -5.06 -11.07 -15.48
CA PHE A 74 -4.78 -12.47 -15.74
C PHE A 74 -5.88 -13.19 -16.54
N PHE A 75 -6.91 -12.47 -16.99
CA PHE A 75 -8.12 -13.06 -17.58
C PHE A 75 -7.84 -14.03 -18.74
N ASN A 76 -6.88 -13.70 -19.61
CA ASN A 76 -6.54 -14.57 -20.76
C ASN A 76 -5.82 -15.85 -20.35
N TYR A 77 -5.17 -15.86 -19.19
CA TYR A 77 -4.39 -16.98 -18.67
C TYR A 77 -5.24 -17.89 -17.76
N LEU A 78 -6.49 -17.53 -17.46
CA LEU A 78 -7.37 -18.34 -16.61
C LEU A 78 -7.74 -19.69 -17.24
N THR A 79 -7.76 -19.78 -18.58
CA THR A 79 -8.13 -21.01 -19.30
C THR A 79 -6.97 -21.97 -19.48
N ASP A 80 -5.73 -21.50 -19.38
CA ASP A 80 -4.52 -22.31 -19.55
C ASP A 80 -3.61 -22.15 -18.33
N ALA A 81 -3.77 -23.06 -17.38
CA ALA A 81 -2.99 -23.07 -16.15
C ALA A 81 -1.49 -23.29 -16.38
N SER A 82 -1.09 -23.84 -17.54
CA SER A 82 0.32 -24.15 -17.82
C SER A 82 1.14 -22.92 -18.22
N SER A 83 0.50 -21.89 -18.76
CA SER A 83 1.13 -20.65 -19.22
C SER A 83 0.89 -19.45 -18.30
N PHE A 84 0.45 -19.70 -17.06
CA PHE A 84 0.11 -18.65 -16.11
C PHE A 84 1.37 -17.88 -15.64
N PRO A 85 1.40 -16.54 -15.75
CA PRO A 85 2.53 -15.72 -15.29
C PRO A 85 2.54 -15.61 -13.75
N HIS A 86 3.16 -16.61 -13.10
CA HIS A 86 3.24 -16.67 -11.65
C HIS A 86 4.09 -15.55 -11.03
N SER A 87 5.12 -15.05 -11.71
CA SER A 87 5.95 -13.94 -11.23
C SER A 87 5.11 -12.69 -10.95
N ASP A 88 4.37 -12.25 -11.95
CA ASP A 88 3.60 -11.00 -11.93
C ASP A 88 2.44 -11.09 -10.92
N PHE A 89 1.87 -12.28 -10.79
CA PHE A 89 0.82 -12.55 -9.80
C PHE A 89 1.35 -12.50 -8.36
N VAL A 90 2.51 -13.11 -8.11
CA VAL A 90 3.16 -13.09 -6.79
C VAL A 90 3.58 -11.66 -6.42
N GLU A 91 4.08 -10.87 -7.37
CA GLU A 91 4.39 -9.45 -7.17
C GLU A 91 3.15 -8.65 -6.75
N LEU A 92 2.03 -8.82 -7.46
CA LEU A 92 0.77 -8.14 -7.14
C LEU A 92 0.26 -8.52 -5.74
N LEU A 93 0.29 -9.81 -5.40
CA LEU A 93 -0.13 -10.29 -4.09
C LEU A 93 0.78 -9.80 -2.96
N ALA A 94 2.09 -9.76 -3.17
CA ALA A 94 3.04 -9.28 -2.18
C ALA A 94 2.88 -7.79 -1.90
N ALA A 95 2.69 -6.98 -2.96
CA ALA A 95 2.39 -5.57 -2.82
C ALA A 95 1.08 -5.36 -2.04
N LEU A 96 0.03 -6.11 -2.39
CA LEU A 96 -1.26 -6.00 -1.72
C LEU A 96 -1.21 -6.45 -0.25
N LEU A 97 -0.47 -7.52 0.05
CA LEU A 97 -0.25 -7.98 1.42
C LEU A 97 0.51 -6.94 2.24
N SER A 98 1.56 -6.34 1.68
CA SER A 98 2.31 -5.27 2.33
C SER A 98 1.43 -4.05 2.63
N ILE A 99 0.61 -3.62 1.66
CA ILE A 99 -0.35 -2.53 1.85
C ILE A 99 -1.39 -2.89 2.91
N CYS A 100 -1.95 -4.10 2.87
CA CYS A 100 -2.92 -4.58 3.86
C CYS A 100 -2.35 -4.57 5.29
N CYS A 101 -1.11 -5.06 5.46
CA CYS A 101 -0.41 -5.01 6.74
C CYS A 101 -0.23 -3.56 7.22
N MET A 102 0.22 -2.64 6.35
CA MET A 102 0.40 -1.24 6.74
C MET A 102 -0.92 -0.55 7.10
N LEU A 103 -2.01 -0.85 6.38
CA LEU A 103 -3.34 -0.32 6.68
C LEU A 103 -3.87 -0.80 8.03
N LEU A 104 -3.68 -2.09 8.34
CA LEU A 104 -4.06 -2.66 9.63
C LEU A 104 -3.23 -2.06 10.76
N LEU A 105 -1.90 -2.00 10.60
CA LEU A 105 -1.01 -1.45 11.63
C LEU A 105 -1.20 0.05 11.82
N GLY A 106 -1.48 0.81 10.76
CA GLY A 106 -1.83 2.22 10.85
C GLY A 106 -3.13 2.45 11.61
N PHE A 107 -4.16 1.65 11.34
CA PHE A 107 -5.39 1.70 12.13
C PHE A 107 -5.18 1.27 13.58
N ALA A 108 -4.34 0.27 13.83
CA ALA A 108 -3.99 -0.16 15.18
C ALA A 108 -3.21 0.92 15.95
N ASP A 109 -2.29 1.65 15.30
CA ASP A 109 -1.57 2.78 15.88
C ASP A 109 -2.53 3.90 16.30
N ASP A 110 -3.50 4.23 15.44
CA ASP A 110 -4.53 5.22 15.76
C ASP A 110 -5.42 4.80 16.94
N VAL A 111 -5.72 3.50 17.10
CA VAL A 111 -6.60 3.00 18.17
C VAL A 111 -5.83 2.82 19.50
N LEU A 112 -4.57 2.42 19.43
CA LEU A 112 -3.77 2.04 20.60
C LEU A 112 -2.82 3.14 21.09
N ASP A 113 -2.69 4.26 20.37
CA ASP A 113 -1.78 5.36 20.68
C ASP A 113 -0.35 4.86 21.00
N LEU A 114 0.26 4.16 20.04
CA LEU A 114 1.56 3.52 20.26
C LEU A 114 2.68 4.56 20.47
N LYS A 115 3.73 4.14 21.17
CA LYS A 115 4.90 4.98 21.42
C LYS A 115 5.69 5.17 20.12
N TRP A 116 6.41 6.30 20.01
CA TRP A 116 7.22 6.64 18.83
C TRP A 116 8.19 5.55 18.37
N ARG A 117 8.68 4.72 19.29
CA ARG A 117 9.59 3.61 18.99
C ARG A 117 8.92 2.53 18.14
N ASP A 118 7.68 2.21 18.48
CA ASP A 118 6.93 1.17 17.79
C ASP A 118 6.51 1.68 16.40
N LYS A 119 6.18 2.98 16.28
CA LYS A 119 5.88 3.63 14.99
C LYS A 119 7.02 3.52 13.95
N LEU A 120 8.27 3.41 14.40
CA LEU A 120 9.41 3.16 13.49
C LEU A 120 9.50 1.69 13.04
N LEU A 121 9.00 0.74 13.85
CA LEU A 121 9.06 -0.69 13.55
C LEU A 121 7.89 -1.15 12.67
N LEU A 122 6.70 -0.52 12.79
CA LEU A 122 5.51 -0.94 12.02
C LEU A 122 5.75 -0.94 10.49
N PRO A 123 6.34 0.10 9.87
CA PRO A 123 6.58 0.12 8.43
C PRO A 123 7.59 -0.94 8.00
N THR A 124 8.64 -1.14 8.80
CA THR A 124 9.69 -2.14 8.51
C THR A 124 9.08 -3.55 8.45
N LEU A 125 8.18 -3.89 9.38
CA LEU A 125 7.47 -5.18 9.40
C LEU A 125 6.47 -5.29 8.25
N ALA A 126 5.75 -4.21 7.92
CA ALA A 126 4.80 -4.20 6.81
C ALA A 126 5.49 -4.37 5.44
N SER A 127 6.76 -3.96 5.29
CA SER A 127 7.53 -4.08 4.05
C SER A 127 8.07 -5.50 3.79
N LEU A 128 8.11 -6.38 4.80
CA LEU A 128 8.74 -7.72 4.68
C LEU A 128 8.20 -8.59 3.52
N PRO A 129 6.88 -8.67 3.26
CA PRO A 129 6.37 -9.45 2.13
C PRO A 129 6.95 -8.98 0.79
N LEU A 130 7.12 -7.67 0.61
CA LEU A 130 7.71 -7.08 -0.58
C LEU A 130 9.19 -7.42 -0.70
N LEU A 131 9.95 -7.36 0.40
CA LEU A 131 11.37 -7.72 0.42
C LEU A 131 11.59 -9.20 0.04
N VAL A 132 10.76 -10.11 0.55
CA VAL A 132 10.85 -11.54 0.24
C VAL A 132 10.60 -11.79 -1.24
N VAL A 133 9.58 -11.17 -1.82
CA VAL A 133 9.29 -11.34 -3.25
C VAL A 133 10.35 -10.69 -4.12
N TYR A 134 10.89 -9.53 -3.73
CA TYR A 134 12.01 -8.92 -4.44
C TYR A 134 13.24 -9.82 -4.49
N TYR A 135 13.55 -10.48 -3.37
CA TYR A 135 14.66 -11.43 -3.26
C TYR A 135 14.48 -12.64 -4.18
N VAL A 136 13.25 -13.18 -4.28
CA VAL A 136 12.96 -14.37 -5.08
C VAL A 136 12.89 -14.05 -6.58
N THR A 137 12.34 -12.90 -6.97
CA THR A 137 12.05 -12.61 -8.38
C THR A 137 13.20 -11.88 -9.09
N PHE A 138 13.75 -10.81 -8.50
CA PHE A 138 14.71 -9.93 -9.18
C PHE A 138 16.14 -10.06 -8.66
N ASN A 139 16.29 -10.04 -7.33
CA ASN A 139 17.59 -10.07 -6.62
C ASN A 139 18.66 -9.08 -7.17
N ASN A 140 18.26 -7.96 -7.77
CA ASN A 140 19.21 -7.01 -8.36
C ASN A 140 19.62 -5.93 -7.36
N THR A 141 20.74 -6.14 -6.68
CA THR A 141 21.23 -5.25 -5.60
C THR A 141 22.21 -4.17 -6.08
N THR A 142 22.29 -3.93 -7.39
CA THR A 142 23.17 -2.91 -7.98
C THR A 142 22.40 -1.63 -8.24
N ILE A 143 22.87 -0.51 -7.69
CA ILE A 143 22.27 0.82 -7.90
C ILE A 143 23.12 1.67 -8.85
N ILE A 144 22.45 2.54 -9.59
CA ILE A 144 23.12 3.56 -10.41
C ILE A 144 23.36 4.80 -9.56
N VAL A 145 24.63 5.21 -9.45
CA VAL A 145 25.01 6.38 -8.64
C VAL A 145 24.52 7.67 -9.33
N PRO A 146 23.87 8.60 -8.59
CA PRO A 146 23.42 9.87 -9.14
C PRO A 146 24.63 10.72 -9.59
N LYS A 147 24.44 11.50 -10.64
CA LYS A 147 25.50 12.29 -11.31
C LYS A 147 26.48 13.02 -10.36
N PRO A 148 26.05 13.74 -9.30
CA PRO A 148 27.00 14.44 -8.43
C PRO A 148 27.89 13.52 -7.60
N LEU A 149 27.55 12.25 -7.39
CA LEU A 149 28.33 11.30 -6.57
C LEU A 149 29.21 10.36 -7.40
N ARG A 150 29.08 10.39 -8.74
CA ARG A 150 29.83 9.51 -9.65
C ARG A 150 31.35 9.74 -9.62
N PHE A 151 31.79 10.93 -9.22
CA PHE A 151 33.22 11.23 -9.15
C PHE A 151 33.95 10.41 -8.07
N VAL A 152 33.25 9.97 -7.02
CA VAL A 152 33.82 9.14 -5.93
C VAL A 152 33.55 7.65 -6.15
N PHE A 153 32.31 7.30 -6.50
CA PHE A 153 31.82 5.92 -6.41
C PHE A 153 31.71 5.20 -7.76
N GLY A 154 31.97 5.88 -8.88
CA GLY A 154 31.77 5.31 -10.22
C GLY A 154 30.32 5.38 -10.71
N ASN A 155 29.99 4.61 -11.74
CA ASN A 155 28.66 4.62 -12.36
C ASN A 155 27.67 3.65 -11.69
N ASP A 156 28.14 2.45 -11.35
CA ASP A 156 27.41 1.36 -10.73
C ASP A 156 28.01 1.02 -9.36
N LEU A 157 27.14 0.80 -8.37
CA LEU A 157 27.54 0.42 -7.02
C LEU A 157 26.77 -0.83 -6.58
N TRP A 158 27.50 -1.87 -6.22
CA TRP A 158 26.92 -3.09 -5.65
C TRP A 158 26.76 -2.94 -4.13
N LEU A 159 25.52 -2.95 -3.65
CA LEU A 159 25.19 -2.76 -2.22
C LEU A 159 24.97 -4.07 -1.46
N GLY A 160 24.65 -5.16 -2.16
CA GLY A 160 24.36 -6.45 -1.54
C GLY A 160 23.28 -6.35 -0.45
N PRO A 161 23.53 -6.84 0.79
CA PRO A 161 22.57 -6.79 1.89
C PRO A 161 22.09 -5.38 2.28
N LEU A 162 22.92 -4.36 2.09
CA LEU A 162 22.56 -2.97 2.42
C LEU A 162 21.38 -2.47 1.59
N TYR A 163 21.18 -3.02 0.39
CA TYR A 163 20.04 -2.69 -0.45
C TYR A 163 18.70 -3.15 0.17
N TYR A 164 18.69 -4.32 0.82
CA TYR A 164 17.51 -4.83 1.51
C TYR A 164 17.19 -4.02 2.76
N ILE A 165 18.22 -3.59 3.50
CA ILE A 165 18.04 -2.69 4.64
C ILE A 165 17.46 -1.35 4.17
N TYR A 166 17.99 -0.80 3.08
CA TYR A 166 17.45 0.42 2.46
C TYR A 166 15.97 0.27 2.09
N MET A 167 15.57 -0.81 1.43
CA MET A 167 14.16 -1.06 1.11
C MET A 167 13.28 -1.23 2.34
N GLY A 168 13.81 -1.81 3.43
CA GLY A 168 13.06 -1.98 4.67
C GLY A 168 12.90 -0.69 5.49
N MET A 169 13.77 0.31 5.28
CA MET A 169 13.72 1.62 5.96
C MET A 169 12.72 2.61 5.32
N LEU A 170 11.65 2.10 4.71
CA LEU A 170 10.55 2.88 4.13
C LEU A 170 9.69 3.57 5.19
#